data_AF-A0A1D2RNV4-F1
#
_entry.id   AF-A0A1D2RNV4-F1
#
_cell.length_a   1.000
_cell.length_b   1.000
_cell.length_c   1.000
_cell.angle_alpha   90.00
_cell.angle_beta   90.00
_cell.angle_gamma   90.00
#
_symmetry.space_group_name_H-M   'P 1'
#
loop_
_entity.id
_entity.type
_entity.pdbx_description
1 polymer ?
#
loop_
_entity_poly.entity_id
_entity_poly.type
_entity_poly.pdbx_seq_one_letter_code
_entity_poly.pdbx_strand_id
1 'polypeptide(L)'
;MKRSSLVLALMAAGLCGLSSQAFAQSAQDFNDLRAELKALRAELNQLKAQQAQQAPAASASAWNDRLDTVELRQKDAVVLGDIPNSFRLPGSETSIRVYGFAEANLIKDFKSTAPGDQFSNLPEQPLASGNPSTGKSVLTGQTSRFGFETSTPMSNGAFNTKIEADFYGYCGSECNRNRLRLRHAYGEYGGWLIGQTWSTFMDLDNLPETVDFNGPPGATSRRPVQVRYTWNNPNLAKFQFALEEPTDGANSPNLVARVDKAFDWGTVNARILSHEQRVDGVSKRGLGFGIGASYKLTG
;
A
#
# COMPACT_ATOMS: atom_id res chain seq x y z
N MET A 1 -33.97 -3.52 -21.25
CA MET A 1 -35.27 -3.53 -20.55
C MET A 1 -34.99 -3.17 -19.10
N LYS A 2 -35.58 -2.20 -18.40
CA LYS A 2 -36.46 -1.04 -18.65
C LYS A 2 -36.03 -0.03 -17.56
N ARG A 3 -35.79 1.25 -17.90
CA ARG A 3 -35.67 2.36 -16.95
C ARG A 3 -37.00 3.11 -16.96
N SER A 4 -37.64 3.28 -15.80
CA SER A 4 -38.92 3.97 -15.67
C SER A 4 -38.68 5.47 -15.51
N SER A 5 -39.32 6.25 -16.37
CA SER A 5 -39.31 7.71 -16.41
C SER A 5 -40.68 8.16 -15.93
N LEU A 6 -40.76 8.87 -14.80
CA LEU A 6 -41.99 9.55 -14.38
C LEU A 6 -41.63 10.80 -13.59
N VAL A 7 -41.35 11.85 -14.36
CA VAL A 7 -41.43 13.24 -13.95
C VAL A 7 -42.45 13.88 -14.90
N LEU A 8 -43.19 14.87 -14.39
CA LEU A 8 -44.02 15.83 -15.13
C LEU A 8 -45.45 15.38 -15.52
N ALA A 9 -46.43 15.56 -14.61
CA ALA A 9 -47.83 15.85 -14.96
C ALA A 9 -48.66 16.23 -13.72
N LEU A 10 -48.42 17.40 -13.11
CA LEU A 10 -49.37 18.02 -12.17
C LEU A 10 -49.37 19.54 -12.38
N MET A 11 -49.83 19.94 -13.56
CA MET A 11 -50.43 21.26 -13.80
C MET A 11 -51.67 21.06 -14.68
N ALA A 12 -52.73 21.76 -14.30
CA ALA A 12 -53.93 22.08 -15.10
C ALA A 12 -55.03 21.00 -15.24
N ALA A 13 -55.93 20.97 -14.25
CA ALA A 13 -57.39 20.90 -14.44
C ALA A 13 -57.99 21.62 -13.22
N GLY A 14 -58.55 22.82 -13.35
CA GLY A 14 -59.87 23.08 -13.94
C GLY A 14 -60.90 23.17 -12.79
N LEU A 15 -61.08 24.33 -12.17
CA LEU A 15 -62.22 25.23 -12.38
C LEU A 15 -63.58 24.55 -12.23
N CYS A 16 -64.26 24.79 -11.09
CA CYS A 16 -65.67 25.20 -11.00
C CYS A 16 -66.17 25.11 -9.55
N GLY A 17 -66.61 26.24 -8.99
CA GLY A 17 -67.21 26.32 -7.66
C GLY A 17 -67.30 27.75 -7.15
N LEU A 18 -68.07 28.60 -7.83
CA LEU A 18 -68.42 29.94 -7.37
C LEU A 18 -69.35 29.82 -6.15
N SER A 19 -69.00 30.48 -5.05
CA SER A 19 -69.98 31.08 -4.15
C SER A 19 -69.59 32.53 -3.88
N SER A 20 -70.58 33.38 -4.12
CA SER A 20 -70.51 34.83 -4.19
C SER A 20 -70.60 35.47 -2.82
N GLN A 21 -69.57 36.26 -2.43
CA GLN A 21 -69.71 37.39 -1.50
C GLN A 21 -68.86 38.57 -2.00
N ALA A 22 -69.38 39.75 -1.71
CA ALA A 22 -69.21 40.98 -2.46
C ALA A 22 -67.96 41.79 -2.13
N PHE A 23 -67.53 42.56 -3.14
CA PHE A 23 -66.98 43.92 -3.13
C PHE A 23 -66.29 44.51 -1.87
N ALA A 24 -65.21 45.25 -2.20
CA ALA A 24 -64.63 46.38 -1.47
C ALA A 24 -63.55 46.09 -0.41
N GLN A 25 -62.41 45.53 -0.85
CA GLN A 25 -61.14 45.78 -0.18
C GLN A 25 -60.56 47.08 -0.73
N SER A 26 -60.40 48.01 0.19
CA SER A 26 -60.51 49.45 0.01
C SER A 26 -59.15 50.08 -0.32
N ALA A 27 -59.16 51.32 -0.80
CA ALA A 27 -57.96 52.15 -0.88
C ALA A 27 -57.19 52.24 0.47
N GLN A 28 -57.86 51.90 1.58
CA GLN A 28 -57.28 51.77 2.92
C GLN A 28 -56.29 50.59 3.01
N ASP A 29 -56.61 49.40 2.51
CA ASP A 29 -55.68 48.25 2.53
C ASP A 29 -54.39 48.54 1.75
N PHE A 30 -54.50 49.27 0.62
CA PHE A 30 -53.33 49.66 -0.17
C PHE A 30 -52.48 50.73 0.53
N ASN A 31 -53.11 51.65 1.26
CA ASN A 31 -52.41 52.66 2.05
C ASN A 31 -51.73 52.04 3.27
N ASP A 32 -52.36 51.04 3.91
CA ASP A 32 -51.80 50.30 5.03
C ASP A 32 -50.60 49.45 4.58
N LEU A 33 -50.66 48.80 3.41
CA LEU A 33 -49.52 48.08 2.83
C LEU A 33 -48.33 49.02 2.53
N ARG A 34 -48.61 50.24 2.05
CA ARG A 34 -47.59 51.26 1.81
C ARG A 34 -46.95 51.76 3.10
N ALA A 35 -47.75 51.92 4.16
CA ALA A 35 -47.26 52.32 5.47
C ALA A 35 -46.35 51.22 6.06
N GLU A 36 -46.76 49.95 5.93
CA GLU A 36 -46.00 48.79 6.40
C GLU A 36 -44.68 48.62 5.63
N LEU A 37 -44.69 48.76 4.30
CA LEU A 37 -43.46 48.75 3.49
C LEU A 37 -42.49 49.89 3.87
N LYS A 38 -43.01 51.06 4.25
CA LYS A 38 -42.19 52.18 4.69
C LYS A 38 -41.60 51.93 6.09
N ALA A 39 -42.37 51.32 6.98
CA ALA A 39 -41.91 50.91 8.31
C ALA A 39 -40.82 49.83 8.21
N LEU A 40 -41.03 48.79 7.39
CA LEU A 40 -40.04 47.74 7.13
C LEU A 40 -38.75 48.30 6.51
N ARG A 41 -38.84 49.28 5.61
CA ARG A 41 -37.65 49.98 5.07
C ARG A 41 -36.91 50.78 6.15
N ALA A 42 -37.64 51.44 7.05
CA ALA A 42 -37.03 52.17 8.15
C ALA A 42 -36.34 51.22 9.13
N GLU A 43 -36.99 50.11 9.47
CA GLU A 43 -36.43 49.05 10.33
C GLU A 43 -35.21 48.40 9.69
N LEU A 44 -35.23 48.11 8.38
CA LEU A 44 -34.05 47.62 7.65
C LEU A 44 -32.88 48.62 7.67
N ASN A 45 -33.17 49.92 7.53
CA ASN A 45 -32.13 50.94 7.60
C ASN A 45 -31.57 51.08 9.02
N GLN A 46 -32.41 50.93 10.04
CA GLN A 46 -32.03 51.00 11.43
C GLN A 46 -31.22 49.78 11.86
N LEU A 47 -31.61 48.58 11.40
CA LEU A 47 -30.84 47.35 11.55
C LEU A 47 -29.49 47.45 10.83
N LYS A 48 -29.44 47.99 9.61
CA LYS A 48 -28.17 48.24 8.90
C LYS A 48 -27.27 49.23 9.64
N ALA A 49 -27.83 50.29 10.22
CA ALA A 49 -27.07 51.26 11.01
C ALA A 49 -26.55 50.64 12.32
N GLN A 50 -27.35 49.81 12.99
CA GLN A 50 -26.92 49.05 14.16
C GLN A 50 -25.83 48.02 13.82
N GLN A 51 -25.94 47.33 12.68
CA GLN A 51 -24.94 46.36 12.23
C GLN A 51 -23.60 47.03 11.84
N ALA A 52 -23.64 48.29 11.37
CA ALA A 52 -22.46 49.10 11.11
C ALA A 52 -21.77 49.61 12.39
N GLN A 53 -22.48 49.69 13.53
CA GLN A 53 -21.92 50.09 14.83
C GLN A 53 -21.57 48.91 15.75
N GLN A 54 -22.04 47.69 15.45
CA GLN A 54 -21.75 46.47 16.22
C GLN A 54 -20.79 45.50 15.54
N ALA A 55 -20.30 45.78 14.33
CA ALA A 55 -19.12 45.09 13.85
C ALA A 55 -17.92 45.59 14.69
N PRO A 56 -17.27 44.74 15.52
CA PRO A 56 -15.93 45.09 15.95
C PRO A 56 -15.12 45.27 14.66
N ALA A 57 -14.21 46.24 14.64
CA ALA A 57 -13.14 46.22 13.66
C ALA A 57 -12.30 44.95 13.92
N ALA A 58 -12.79 43.79 13.45
CA ALA A 58 -11.97 42.63 13.20
C ALA A 58 -11.08 43.08 12.05
N SER A 59 -9.98 43.74 12.43
CA SER A 59 -8.92 44.20 11.57
C SER A 59 -8.59 43.08 10.59
N ALA A 60 -8.24 43.44 9.35
CA ALA A 60 -7.77 42.47 8.37
C ALA A 60 -6.70 41.52 8.95
N SER A 61 -5.94 41.96 9.97
CA SER A 61 -5.03 41.11 10.75
C SER A 61 -5.71 39.92 11.43
N ALA A 62 -6.86 40.06 12.09
CA ALA A 62 -7.55 38.93 12.74
C ALA A 62 -8.14 37.94 11.72
N TRP A 63 -8.41 38.39 10.49
CA TRP A 63 -8.78 37.49 9.40
C TRP A 63 -7.56 36.79 8.81
N ASN A 64 -6.45 37.51 8.62
CA ASN A 64 -5.19 36.94 8.15
C ASN A 64 -4.61 35.94 9.17
N ASP A 65 -4.62 36.25 10.47
CA ASP A 65 -4.15 35.35 11.53
C ASP A 65 -4.99 34.06 11.59
N ARG A 66 -6.30 34.16 11.32
CA ARG A 66 -7.19 33.00 11.22
C ARG A 66 -7.00 32.20 9.94
N LEU A 67 -6.74 32.87 8.81
CA LEU A 67 -6.39 32.21 7.55
C LEU A 67 -5.03 31.51 7.67
N ASP A 68 -4.02 32.17 8.24
CA ASP A 68 -2.71 31.59 8.50
C ASP A 68 -2.81 30.40 9.46
N THR A 69 -3.60 30.50 10.54
CA THR A 69 -3.81 29.35 11.44
C THR A 69 -4.64 28.22 10.81
N VAL A 70 -5.60 28.51 9.93
CA VAL A 70 -6.32 27.48 9.17
C VAL A 70 -5.43 26.84 8.10
N GLU A 71 -4.59 27.63 7.42
CA GLU A 71 -3.65 27.16 6.42
C GLU A 71 -2.53 26.32 7.06
N LEU A 72 -2.01 26.74 8.22
CA LEU A 72 -1.11 25.94 9.05
C LEU A 72 -1.77 24.63 9.47
N ARG A 73 -3.01 24.68 9.98
CA ARG A 73 -3.77 23.46 10.34
C ARG A 73 -4.06 22.54 9.15
N GLN A 74 -4.27 23.08 7.95
CA GLN A 74 -4.42 22.29 6.73
C GLN A 74 -3.10 21.70 6.25
N LYS A 75 -1.99 22.44 6.36
CA LYS A 75 -0.64 21.92 6.07
C LYS A 75 -0.24 20.81 7.03
N ASP A 76 -0.68 20.90 8.29
CA ASP A 76 -0.44 19.92 9.36
C ASP A 76 -1.47 18.78 9.40
N ALA A 77 -2.56 18.86 8.63
CA ALA A 77 -3.59 17.84 8.62
C ALA A 77 -3.09 16.58 7.92
N VAL A 78 -3.20 15.44 8.63
CA VAL A 78 -2.96 14.12 8.05
C VAL A 78 -4.11 13.81 7.07
N VAL A 79 -3.81 13.83 5.77
CA VAL A 79 -4.76 13.52 4.68
C VAL A 79 -4.59 12.06 4.25
N LEU A 80 -5.63 11.45 3.69
CA LEU A 80 -5.53 10.14 3.03
C LEU A 80 -4.46 10.16 1.93
N GLY A 81 -3.62 9.13 1.91
CA GLY A 81 -2.57 8.96 0.89
C GLY A 81 -3.04 8.28 -0.39
N ASP A 82 -2.17 8.29 -1.39
CA ASP A 82 -2.41 7.82 -2.75
C ASP A 82 -2.27 6.30 -2.89
N ILE A 83 -1.75 5.62 -1.86
CA ILE A 83 -1.68 4.16 -1.80
C ILE A 83 -2.63 3.61 -0.71
N PRO A 84 -3.16 2.39 -0.84
CA PRO A 84 -4.10 1.84 0.15
C PRO A 84 -3.52 1.82 1.57
N ASN A 85 -4.34 2.19 2.56
CA ASN A 85 -3.98 2.25 3.98
C ASN A 85 -2.78 3.18 4.28
N SER A 86 -2.68 4.30 3.57
CA SER A 86 -1.63 5.31 3.78
C SER A 86 -2.19 6.67 4.15
N PHE A 87 -1.30 7.51 4.66
CA PHE A 87 -1.55 8.93 4.87
C PHE A 87 -0.48 9.77 4.17
N ARG A 88 -0.84 10.97 3.74
CA ARG A 88 0.11 11.95 3.19
C ARG A 88 0.90 12.58 4.32
N LEU A 89 2.21 12.65 4.14
CA LEU A 89 3.11 13.36 5.04
C LEU A 89 2.83 14.88 4.91
N PRO A 90 2.47 15.57 6.03
CA PRO A 90 2.25 17.01 6.07
C PRO A 90 3.33 17.80 5.31
N GLY A 91 2.90 18.73 4.45
CA GLY A 91 3.80 19.54 3.63
C GLY A 91 4.45 18.82 2.44
N SER A 92 4.00 17.62 2.06
CA SER A 92 4.48 16.92 0.87
C SER A 92 3.39 16.11 0.16
N GLU A 93 3.63 15.76 -1.11
CA GLU A 93 2.80 14.79 -1.84
C GLU A 93 3.17 13.33 -1.53
N THR A 94 4.05 13.09 -0.54
CA THR A 94 4.50 11.73 -0.22
C THR A 94 3.48 11.02 0.65
N SER A 95 2.98 9.89 0.15
CA SER A 95 2.13 8.97 0.90
C SER A 95 2.99 7.97 1.66
N ILE A 96 2.66 7.71 2.92
CA ILE A 96 3.36 6.79 3.81
C ILE A 96 2.38 5.73 4.31
N ARG A 97 2.76 4.45 4.15
CA ARG A 97 2.07 3.29 4.72
C ARG A 97 2.97 2.62 5.74
N VAL A 98 2.50 2.54 6.98
CA VAL A 98 3.09 1.67 8.01
C VAL A 98 2.28 0.38 8.05
N TYR A 99 2.94 -0.77 8.01
CA TYR A 99 2.28 -2.07 7.99
C TYR A 99 3.08 -3.12 8.75
N GLY A 100 2.47 -4.26 9.01
CA GLY A 100 3.10 -5.35 9.74
C GLY A 100 2.07 -6.28 10.36
N PHE A 101 2.57 -7.21 11.15
CA PHE A 101 1.76 -8.12 11.98
C PHE A 101 2.59 -8.66 13.14
N ALA A 102 1.90 -9.01 14.22
CA ALA A 102 2.45 -9.86 15.28
C ALA A 102 2.05 -11.31 15.00
N GLU A 103 2.99 -12.23 15.10
CA GLU A 103 2.76 -13.66 14.86
C GLU A 103 3.47 -14.48 15.94
N ALA A 104 2.77 -15.51 16.42
CA ALA A 104 3.31 -16.47 17.38
C ALA A 104 3.25 -17.86 16.77
N ASN A 105 4.36 -18.59 16.84
CA ASN A 105 4.52 -19.92 16.29
C ASN A 105 4.77 -20.93 17.41
N LEU A 106 4.07 -22.06 17.34
CA LEU A 106 4.33 -23.27 18.12
C LEU A 106 4.80 -24.37 17.16
N ILE A 107 6.00 -24.88 17.39
CA ILE A 107 6.62 -25.90 16.56
C ILE A 107 6.93 -27.11 17.44
N LYS A 108 6.60 -28.31 16.94
CA LYS A 108 6.89 -29.57 17.60
C LYS A 108 7.60 -30.51 16.63
N ASP A 109 8.86 -30.82 16.92
CA ASP A 109 9.60 -31.86 16.25
C ASP A 109 9.33 -33.20 16.94
N PHE A 110 8.68 -34.13 16.24
CA PHE A 110 8.42 -35.48 16.78
C PHE A 110 9.65 -36.38 16.77
N LYS A 111 10.61 -36.09 15.87
CA LYS A 111 11.89 -36.77 15.75
C LYS A 111 13.01 -35.73 15.88
N SER A 112 14.21 -36.10 15.49
CA SER A 112 15.32 -35.17 15.41
C SER A 112 15.15 -34.18 14.27
N THR A 113 15.64 -32.97 14.49
CA THR A 113 15.61 -31.87 13.52
C THR A 113 16.97 -31.18 13.48
N ALA A 114 17.18 -30.35 12.46
CA ALA A 114 18.38 -29.56 12.28
C ALA A 114 18.64 -28.63 13.50
N PRO A 115 19.90 -28.49 13.94
CA PRO A 115 20.24 -27.67 15.11
C PRO A 115 20.23 -26.16 14.82
N GLY A 116 20.43 -25.77 13.56
CA GLY A 116 20.67 -24.37 13.17
C GLY A 116 19.43 -23.47 13.14
N ASP A 117 18.23 -24.05 13.18
CA ASP A 117 16.99 -23.34 12.86
C ASP A 117 15.83 -23.73 13.83
N GLN A 118 14.79 -22.88 13.94
CA GLN A 118 13.57 -23.16 14.69
C GLN A 118 12.48 -23.83 13.82
N PHE A 119 12.46 -23.55 12.53
CA PHE A 119 11.55 -24.08 11.51
C PHE A 119 12.23 -25.19 10.71
N SER A 120 11.57 -25.74 9.68
CA SER A 120 12.15 -26.82 8.89
C SER A 120 13.42 -26.36 8.18
N ASN A 121 14.54 -26.99 8.50
CA ASN A 121 15.80 -26.83 7.76
C ASN A 121 16.23 -28.20 7.22
N LEU A 122 15.71 -28.53 6.03
CA LEU A 122 15.88 -29.84 5.42
C LEU A 122 17.32 -30.16 5.00
N PRO A 123 18.12 -29.21 4.47
CA PRO A 123 19.53 -29.48 4.14
C PRO A 123 20.40 -29.90 5.32
N GLU A 124 20.03 -29.55 6.56
CA GLU A 124 20.81 -29.82 7.77
C GLU A 124 20.22 -30.93 8.64
N GLN A 125 19.33 -31.76 8.09
CA GLN A 125 18.72 -32.84 8.87
C GLN A 125 19.77 -33.86 9.31
N PRO A 126 19.76 -34.26 10.60
CA PRO A 126 20.77 -35.17 11.11
C PRO A 126 20.61 -36.56 10.50
N LEU A 127 21.73 -37.15 10.08
CA LEU A 127 21.80 -38.54 9.66
C LEU A 127 21.74 -39.48 10.88
N ALA A 128 21.29 -40.72 10.67
CA ALA A 128 20.97 -41.68 11.74
C ALA A 128 22.12 -41.99 12.70
N SER A 129 23.37 -41.70 12.35
CA SER A 129 24.58 -42.00 13.12
C SER A 129 24.90 -40.99 14.23
N GLY A 130 24.16 -39.87 14.34
CA GLY A 130 24.58 -38.71 15.16
C GLY A 130 24.07 -38.61 16.59
N ASN A 131 23.32 -39.60 17.12
CA ASN A 131 22.53 -39.47 18.37
C ASN A 131 21.86 -38.08 18.56
N PRO A 132 21.12 -37.58 17.55
CA PRO A 132 20.53 -36.25 17.63
C PRO A 132 19.44 -36.14 18.70
N SER A 133 19.29 -34.96 19.29
CA SER A 133 18.17 -34.63 20.19
C SER A 133 16.83 -34.84 19.46
N THR A 134 15.81 -35.31 20.17
CA THR A 134 14.45 -35.57 19.64
C THR A 134 13.41 -34.83 20.47
N GLY A 135 12.20 -34.65 19.93
CA GLY A 135 11.08 -34.14 20.72
C GLY A 135 11.14 -32.63 21.00
N LYS A 136 11.95 -31.87 20.25
CA LYS A 136 12.11 -30.42 20.44
C LYS A 136 10.77 -29.70 20.30
N SER A 137 10.51 -28.77 21.23
CA SER A 137 9.38 -27.85 21.16
C SER A 137 9.90 -26.43 21.09
N VAL A 138 9.32 -25.59 20.24
CA VAL A 138 9.68 -24.17 20.12
C VAL A 138 8.43 -23.32 20.20
N LEU A 139 8.49 -22.26 21.01
CA LEU A 139 7.57 -21.13 20.99
C LEU A 139 8.37 -19.90 20.57
N THR A 140 7.91 -19.19 19.54
CA THR A 140 8.65 -18.04 19.00
C THR A 140 7.71 -16.99 18.42
N GLY A 141 8.11 -15.72 18.54
CA GLY A 141 7.45 -14.58 17.90
C GLY A 141 8.25 -13.97 16.76
N GLN A 142 9.34 -14.62 16.34
CA GLN A 142 10.39 -14.01 15.50
C GLN A 142 9.96 -13.65 14.08
N THR A 143 8.89 -14.28 13.61
CA THR A 143 8.31 -14.05 12.29
C THR A 143 7.44 -12.79 12.24
N SER A 144 7.14 -12.19 13.41
CA SER A 144 6.51 -10.87 13.51
C SER A 144 7.25 -9.87 12.66
N ARG A 145 6.50 -9.02 11.97
CA ARG A 145 7.01 -8.19 10.89
C ARG A 145 6.50 -6.77 11.02
N PHE A 146 7.34 -5.84 10.64
CA PHE A 146 6.93 -4.47 10.41
C PHE A 146 7.65 -3.91 9.20
N GLY A 147 7.05 -2.91 8.59
CA GLY A 147 7.63 -2.23 7.45
C GLY A 147 6.95 -0.91 7.20
N PHE A 148 7.60 -0.15 6.34
CA PHE A 148 7.09 1.10 5.83
C PHE A 148 7.29 1.14 4.33
N GLU A 149 6.31 1.73 3.66
CA GLU A 149 6.34 2.03 2.25
C GLU A 149 6.04 3.50 2.04
N THR A 150 6.70 4.08 1.05
CA THR A 150 6.40 5.43 0.60
C THR A 150 6.08 5.44 -0.87
N SER A 151 5.25 6.38 -1.28
CA SER A 151 4.96 6.66 -2.69
C SER A 151 4.87 8.16 -2.88
N THR A 152 5.77 8.70 -3.69
CA THR A 152 5.83 10.12 -4.02
C THR A 152 5.52 10.30 -5.50
N PRO A 153 4.41 10.96 -5.88
CA PRO A 153 4.11 11.27 -7.27
C PRO A 153 5.23 12.09 -7.91
N MET A 154 5.70 11.67 -9.09
CA MET A 154 6.65 12.41 -9.94
C MET A 154 6.04 12.56 -11.34
N SER A 155 6.67 13.37 -12.21
CA SER A 155 6.17 13.65 -13.56
C SER A 155 5.92 12.39 -14.42
N ASN A 156 6.75 11.36 -14.26
CA ASN A 156 6.70 10.12 -15.06
C ASN A 156 6.35 8.87 -14.22
N GLY A 157 5.44 9.03 -13.24
CA GLY A 157 5.00 7.96 -12.34
C GLY A 157 5.42 8.20 -10.90
N ALA A 158 5.11 7.27 -9.99
CA ALA A 158 5.47 7.40 -8.58
C ALA A 158 6.87 6.86 -8.30
N PHE A 159 7.63 7.59 -7.47
CA PHE A 159 8.82 7.06 -6.81
C PHE A 159 8.38 6.31 -5.55
N ASN A 160 8.58 5.00 -5.53
CA ASN A 160 8.18 4.15 -4.42
C ASN A 160 9.40 3.70 -3.62
N THR A 161 9.27 3.60 -2.30
CA THR A 161 10.28 2.96 -1.46
C THR A 161 9.66 1.96 -0.51
N LYS A 162 10.45 0.96 -0.11
CA LYS A 162 10.05 -0.04 0.85
C LYS A 162 11.20 -0.40 1.76
N ILE A 163 10.95 -0.38 3.07
CA ILE A 163 11.84 -0.97 4.07
C ILE A 163 11.00 -1.89 4.97
N GLU A 164 11.46 -3.12 5.14
CA GLU A 164 10.76 -4.16 5.88
C GLU A 164 11.74 -4.97 6.72
N ALA A 165 11.37 -5.29 7.95
CA ALA A 165 12.17 -6.10 8.85
C ALA A 165 11.33 -7.13 9.62
N ASP A 166 11.98 -8.21 10.04
CA ASP A 166 11.45 -9.19 11.00
C ASP A 166 12.47 -9.44 12.12
N PHE A 167 12.13 -10.30 13.07
CA PHE A 167 13.01 -10.67 14.18
C PHE A 167 13.68 -12.04 13.96
N TYR A 168 13.59 -12.60 12.74
CA TYR A 168 14.09 -13.92 12.39
C TYR A 168 15.55 -13.87 11.89
N GLY A 169 16.39 -13.19 12.67
CA GLY A 169 17.83 -13.07 12.40
C GLY A 169 18.61 -14.29 12.86
N TYR A 170 19.34 -14.94 11.95
CA TYR A 170 20.28 -16.00 12.32
C TYR A 170 21.42 -15.43 13.17
N CYS A 171 21.77 -16.16 14.21
CA CYS A 171 22.93 -15.88 15.04
C CYS A 171 23.48 -17.19 15.60
N GLY A 172 24.79 -17.20 15.88
CA GLY A 172 25.45 -18.33 16.53
C GLY A 172 24.98 -18.55 17.97
N SER A 173 25.75 -19.31 18.74
CA SER A 173 25.40 -19.76 20.09
C SER A 173 25.21 -18.65 21.14
N GLU A 174 25.60 -17.40 20.87
CA GLU A 174 25.74 -16.36 21.90
C GLU A 174 24.76 -15.19 21.81
N CYS A 175 23.80 -15.18 20.88
CA CYS A 175 22.89 -14.03 20.73
C CYS A 175 21.44 -14.37 21.05
N ASN A 176 20.73 -13.40 21.64
CA ASN A 176 19.28 -13.42 21.78
C ASN A 176 18.65 -13.57 20.39
N ARG A 177 17.86 -14.64 20.17
CA ARG A 177 17.35 -15.01 18.84
C ARG A 177 16.35 -14.00 18.23
N ASN A 178 15.96 -12.95 18.95
CA ASN A 178 15.06 -11.89 18.47
C ASN A 178 15.83 -10.70 17.83
N ARG A 179 16.77 -10.99 16.93
CA ARG A 179 17.54 -9.92 16.25
C ARG A 179 16.73 -9.35 15.10
N LEU A 180 16.73 -8.03 15.01
CA LEU A 180 16.16 -7.35 13.86
C LEU A 180 16.93 -7.74 12.59
N ARG A 181 16.21 -8.24 11.59
CA ARG A 181 16.75 -8.64 10.30
C ARG A 181 16.06 -7.85 9.19
N LEU A 182 16.87 -7.21 8.35
CA LEU A 182 16.40 -6.51 7.16
C LEU A 182 15.92 -7.52 6.12
N ARG A 183 14.69 -7.37 5.65
CA ARG A 183 14.11 -8.19 4.57
C ARG A 183 14.14 -7.43 3.25
N HIS A 184 13.55 -6.24 3.24
CA HIS A 184 13.48 -5.37 2.06
C HIS A 184 14.05 -4.00 2.40
N ALA A 185 14.80 -3.42 1.46
CA ALA A 185 15.24 -2.02 1.48
C ALA A 185 15.55 -1.59 0.06
N TYR A 186 14.58 -1.01 -0.63
CA TYR A 186 14.74 -0.63 -2.03
C TYR A 186 13.89 0.58 -2.41
N GLY A 187 14.25 1.20 -3.53
CA GLY A 187 13.45 2.20 -4.23
C GLY A 187 13.12 1.74 -5.65
N GLU A 188 11.97 2.17 -6.16
CA GLU A 188 11.50 1.88 -7.52
C GLU A 188 10.99 3.14 -8.22
N TYR A 189 11.41 3.33 -9.47
CA TYR A 189 10.93 4.42 -10.33
C TYR A 189 11.18 4.14 -11.81
N GLY A 190 10.20 4.44 -12.66
CA GLY A 190 10.34 4.32 -14.12
C GLY A 190 10.75 2.92 -14.60
N GLY A 191 10.32 1.87 -13.89
CA GLY A 191 10.69 0.47 -14.16
C GLY A 191 12.03 0.03 -13.56
N TRP A 192 12.84 0.93 -13.02
CA TRP A 192 14.06 0.59 -12.29
C TRP A 192 13.76 0.29 -10.82
N LEU A 193 14.47 -0.68 -10.28
CA LEU A 193 14.56 -1.00 -8.86
C LEU A 193 16.02 -1.04 -8.46
N ILE A 194 16.35 -0.39 -7.35
CA ILE A 194 17.68 -0.50 -6.72
C ILE A 194 17.50 -0.79 -5.23
N GLY A 195 18.15 -1.86 -4.76
CA GLY A 195 18.21 -2.20 -3.34
C GLY A 195 17.97 -3.68 -3.05
N GLN A 196 17.77 -4.00 -1.78
CA GLN A 196 17.58 -5.36 -1.29
C GLN A 196 16.10 -5.77 -1.43
N THR A 197 15.84 -6.79 -2.25
CA THR A 197 14.52 -7.41 -2.35
C THR A 197 14.64 -8.81 -2.90
N TRP A 198 13.52 -9.53 -3.03
CA TRP A 198 13.47 -10.86 -3.60
C TRP A 198 14.22 -10.95 -4.94
N SER A 199 15.06 -11.97 -5.08
CA SER A 199 15.74 -12.27 -6.33
C SER A 199 14.72 -12.40 -7.46
N THR A 200 15.06 -11.88 -8.63
CA THR A 200 14.27 -11.97 -9.85
C THR A 200 14.07 -13.42 -10.30
N PHE A 201 14.91 -14.34 -9.81
CA PHE A 201 14.80 -15.77 -10.08
C PHE A 201 13.76 -16.47 -9.18
N MET A 202 13.22 -15.81 -8.16
CA MET A 202 12.23 -16.40 -7.25
C MET A 202 10.81 -16.38 -7.79
N ASP A 203 10.07 -17.47 -7.63
CA ASP A 203 8.69 -17.57 -8.09
C ASP A 203 7.63 -17.37 -7.00
N LEU A 204 7.56 -16.15 -6.48
CA LEU A 204 6.70 -15.85 -5.33
C LEU A 204 5.21 -16.19 -5.57
N ASP A 205 4.74 -16.02 -6.80
CA ASP A 205 3.32 -16.21 -7.17
C ASP A 205 2.91 -17.69 -7.22
N ASN A 206 3.90 -18.60 -7.26
CA ASN A 206 3.70 -20.03 -7.40
C ASN A 206 4.16 -20.82 -6.17
N LEU A 207 4.59 -20.12 -5.11
CA LEU A 207 4.88 -20.77 -3.84
C LEU A 207 3.56 -21.19 -3.17
N PRO A 208 3.44 -22.44 -2.71
CA PRO A 208 2.32 -22.84 -1.89
C PRO A 208 2.33 -22.06 -0.58
N GLU A 209 1.15 -21.70 -0.10
CA GLU A 209 1.00 -21.15 1.23
C GLU A 209 1.33 -22.23 2.28
N THR A 210 2.19 -21.89 3.22
CA THR A 210 2.60 -22.78 4.30
C THR A 210 2.77 -21.99 5.58
N VAL A 211 2.47 -22.65 6.70
CA VAL A 211 2.74 -22.13 8.05
C VAL A 211 4.21 -22.26 8.43
N ASP A 212 4.97 -23.11 7.73
CA ASP A 212 6.41 -23.22 7.92
C ASP A 212 7.12 -22.03 7.30
N PHE A 213 7.76 -21.20 8.14
CA PHE A 213 8.38 -19.96 7.72
C PHE A 213 9.54 -20.12 6.73
N ASN A 214 10.24 -21.26 6.74
CA ASN A 214 11.32 -21.53 5.77
C ASN A 214 10.77 -21.90 4.38
N GLY A 215 9.48 -22.22 4.29
CA GLY A 215 8.85 -22.57 3.03
C GLY A 215 9.11 -24.02 2.60
N PRO A 216 8.55 -24.44 1.45
CA PRO A 216 8.76 -25.77 0.93
C PRO A 216 10.20 -25.95 0.39
N PRO A 217 10.78 -27.15 0.49
CA PRO A 217 12.06 -27.46 -0.14
C PRO A 217 12.01 -27.23 -1.64
N GLY A 218 13.13 -26.79 -2.22
CA GLY A 218 13.26 -26.52 -3.65
C GLY A 218 12.75 -25.13 -4.07
N ALA A 219 12.04 -24.42 -3.20
CA ALA A 219 11.80 -22.99 -3.39
C ALA A 219 13.11 -22.22 -3.21
N THR A 220 13.50 -21.46 -4.22
CA THR A 220 14.59 -20.49 -4.09
C THR A 220 14.16 -19.40 -3.12
N SER A 221 14.96 -19.09 -2.11
CA SER A 221 14.67 -18.04 -1.12
C SER A 221 15.90 -17.17 -0.91
N ARG A 222 15.96 -16.02 -1.58
CA ARG A 222 17.07 -15.07 -1.47
C ARG A 222 16.60 -13.64 -1.71
N ARG A 223 17.11 -12.69 -0.93
CA ARG A 223 16.87 -11.25 -1.11
C ARG A 223 18.18 -10.50 -1.32
N PRO A 224 18.81 -10.58 -2.50
CA PRO A 224 20.03 -9.83 -2.76
C PRO A 224 19.77 -8.33 -2.89
N VAL A 225 20.82 -7.55 -2.65
CA VAL A 225 20.90 -6.21 -3.24
C VAL A 225 20.97 -6.38 -4.76
N GLN A 226 20.11 -5.68 -5.48
CA GLN A 226 20.04 -5.81 -6.94
C GLN A 226 19.75 -4.47 -7.61
N VAL A 227 20.12 -4.39 -8.88
CA VAL A 227 19.60 -3.41 -9.83
C VAL A 227 18.74 -4.18 -10.82
N ARG A 228 17.45 -3.84 -10.91
CA ARG A 228 16.51 -4.52 -11.80
C ARG A 228 15.77 -3.53 -12.67
N TYR A 229 15.68 -3.83 -13.97
CA TYR A 229 14.78 -3.13 -14.88
C TYR A 229 13.58 -4.03 -15.19
N THR A 230 12.38 -3.46 -15.11
CA THR A 230 11.11 -4.11 -15.43
C THR A 230 10.44 -3.37 -16.56
N TRP A 231 10.23 -4.06 -17.68
CA TRP A 231 9.41 -3.59 -18.78
C TRP A 231 8.12 -4.39 -18.84
N ASN A 232 6.99 -3.72 -18.65
CA ASN A 232 5.68 -4.36 -18.64
C ASN A 232 4.89 -3.97 -19.88
N ASN A 233 4.51 -4.95 -20.70
CA ASN A 233 3.56 -4.78 -21.79
C ASN A 233 2.36 -5.71 -21.55
N PRO A 234 1.20 -5.19 -21.14
CA PRO A 234 0.01 -5.99 -20.84
C PRO A 234 -0.46 -6.90 -21.98
N ASN A 235 -0.18 -6.53 -23.24
CA ASN A 235 -0.57 -7.31 -24.41
C ASN A 235 0.42 -8.43 -24.76
N LEU A 236 1.64 -8.39 -24.19
CA LEU A 236 2.72 -9.33 -24.51
C LEU A 236 3.13 -10.15 -23.30
N ALA A 237 3.84 -9.51 -22.37
CA ALA A 237 4.40 -10.08 -21.14
C ALA A 237 5.07 -8.98 -20.30
N LYS A 238 5.42 -9.33 -19.07
CA LYS A 238 6.31 -8.55 -18.18
C LYS A 238 7.71 -9.15 -18.27
N PHE A 239 8.69 -8.33 -18.64
CA PHE A 239 10.10 -8.72 -18.73
C PHE A 239 10.88 -8.06 -17.61
N GLN A 240 11.76 -8.81 -16.98
CA GLN A 240 12.64 -8.32 -15.92
C GLN A 240 14.07 -8.76 -16.16
N PHE A 241 14.99 -7.83 -15.99
CA PHE A 241 16.43 -8.07 -16.09
C PHE A 241 17.10 -7.52 -14.84
N ALA A 242 17.91 -8.32 -14.18
CA ALA A 242 18.56 -7.93 -12.94
C ALA A 242 20.04 -8.28 -12.89
N LEU A 243 20.80 -7.36 -12.30
CA LEU A 243 22.12 -7.59 -11.75
C LEU A 243 21.96 -7.77 -10.25
N GLU A 244 22.23 -8.97 -9.75
CA GLU A 244 22.11 -9.27 -8.32
C GLU A 244 23.49 -9.42 -7.69
N GLU A 245 23.57 -9.06 -6.41
CA GLU A 245 24.77 -9.17 -5.57
C GLU A 245 25.46 -10.54 -5.76
N PRO A 246 26.78 -10.55 -6.05
CA PRO A 246 27.56 -11.77 -6.13
C PRO A 246 27.52 -12.56 -4.82
N THR A 247 27.56 -13.89 -4.92
CA THR A 247 27.74 -14.81 -3.78
C THR A 247 29.00 -15.63 -3.98
N ASP A 248 29.38 -16.44 -2.99
CA ASP A 248 30.37 -17.52 -3.19
C ASP A 248 31.72 -17.02 -3.73
N GLY A 249 32.18 -15.87 -3.22
CA GLY A 249 33.46 -15.27 -3.59
C GLY A 249 33.54 -14.71 -5.03
N ALA A 250 32.42 -14.61 -5.73
CA ALA A 250 32.37 -14.15 -7.10
C ALA A 250 32.76 -12.68 -7.25
N ASN A 251 33.44 -12.36 -8.35
CA ASN A 251 33.81 -10.98 -8.70
C ASN A 251 32.83 -10.32 -9.68
N SER A 252 31.88 -11.09 -10.22
CA SER A 252 30.88 -10.61 -11.17
C SER A 252 29.45 -10.79 -10.61
N PRO A 253 28.54 -9.83 -10.87
CA PRO A 253 27.17 -9.94 -10.40
C PRO A 253 26.46 -11.12 -11.06
N ASN A 254 25.45 -11.63 -10.37
CA ASN A 254 24.55 -12.61 -10.92
C ASN A 254 23.66 -11.94 -11.97
N LEU A 255 23.51 -12.58 -13.12
CA LEU A 255 22.64 -12.09 -14.19
C LEU A 255 21.35 -12.89 -14.16
N VAL A 256 20.22 -12.21 -14.03
CA VAL A 256 18.91 -12.85 -14.02
C VAL A 256 18.01 -12.21 -15.06
N ALA A 257 17.31 -13.05 -15.82
CA ALA A 257 16.22 -12.62 -16.67
C ALA A 257 14.97 -13.43 -16.37
N ARG A 258 13.82 -12.75 -16.40
CA ARG A 258 12.50 -13.34 -16.15
C ARG A 258 11.49 -12.79 -17.15
N VAL A 259 10.59 -13.67 -17.56
CA VAL A 259 9.38 -13.30 -18.29
C VAL A 259 8.17 -13.86 -17.55
N ASP A 260 7.16 -13.03 -17.33
CA ASP A 260 5.86 -13.43 -16.79
C ASP A 260 4.78 -13.10 -17.81
N LYS A 261 3.84 -14.03 -17.99
CA LYS A 261 2.65 -13.81 -18.81
C LYS A 261 1.41 -14.24 -18.04
N ALA A 262 0.47 -13.31 -17.93
CA ALA A 262 -0.84 -13.57 -17.37
C ALA A 262 -1.82 -13.97 -18.48
N PHE A 263 -2.74 -14.85 -18.12
CA PHE A 263 -3.88 -15.28 -18.90
C PHE A 263 -5.14 -15.23 -18.02
N ASP A 264 -6.32 -15.35 -18.64
CA ASP A 264 -7.58 -15.36 -17.90
C ASP A 264 -7.67 -16.54 -16.91
N TRP A 265 -7.07 -17.68 -17.29
CA TRP A 265 -7.08 -18.92 -16.50
C TRP A 265 -5.92 -19.05 -15.50
N GLY A 266 -4.91 -18.16 -15.54
CA GLY A 266 -3.71 -18.35 -14.72
C GLY A 266 -2.50 -17.53 -15.15
N THR A 267 -1.33 -17.89 -14.65
CA THR A 267 -0.07 -17.22 -14.98
C THR A 267 0.99 -18.25 -15.34
N VAL A 268 1.94 -17.85 -16.20
CA VAL A 268 3.14 -18.62 -16.49
C VAL A 268 4.36 -17.72 -16.38
N ASN A 269 5.49 -18.30 -15.99
CA ASN A 269 6.76 -17.62 -15.97
C ASN A 269 7.91 -18.52 -16.41
N ALA A 270 8.94 -17.89 -16.96
CA ALA A 270 10.22 -18.52 -17.24
C ALA A 270 11.35 -17.62 -16.75
N ARG A 271 12.38 -18.24 -16.16
CA ARG A 271 13.46 -17.58 -15.46
C ARG A 271 14.79 -18.23 -15.82
N ILE A 272 15.82 -17.42 -15.98
CA ILE A 272 17.20 -17.85 -16.20
C ILE A 272 18.13 -17.07 -15.28
N LEU A 273 19.13 -17.75 -14.74
CA LEU A 273 20.17 -17.23 -13.87
C LEU A 273 21.53 -17.64 -14.42
N SER A 274 22.48 -16.72 -14.46
CA SER A 274 23.90 -16.99 -14.63
C SER A 274 24.64 -16.49 -13.40
N HIS A 275 25.41 -17.38 -12.77
CA HIS A 275 26.16 -17.09 -11.55
C HIS A 275 27.60 -17.59 -11.70
N GLU A 276 28.56 -16.80 -11.24
CA GLU A 276 29.96 -17.23 -11.10
C GLU A 276 30.17 -17.76 -9.69
N GLN A 277 30.73 -18.96 -9.54
CA GLN A 277 31.18 -19.48 -8.26
C GLN A 277 32.71 -19.47 -8.22
N ARG A 278 33.29 -19.00 -7.12
CA ARG A 278 34.74 -18.96 -6.92
C ARG A 278 35.15 -19.64 -5.62
N VAL A 279 36.01 -20.66 -5.72
CA VAL A 279 36.55 -21.39 -4.55
C VAL A 279 38.05 -21.57 -4.76
N ASP A 280 38.86 -21.20 -3.75
CA ASP A 280 40.31 -21.36 -3.75
C ASP A 280 41.02 -20.85 -5.02
N GLY A 281 40.56 -19.71 -5.54
CA GLY A 281 41.13 -19.07 -6.72
C GLY A 281 40.62 -19.62 -8.06
N VAL A 282 39.88 -20.73 -8.07
CA VAL A 282 39.23 -21.29 -9.25
C VAL A 282 37.86 -20.66 -9.43
N SER A 283 37.54 -20.21 -10.65
CA SER A 283 36.23 -19.65 -10.99
C SER A 283 35.55 -20.47 -12.08
N LYS A 284 34.26 -20.73 -11.91
CA LYS A 284 33.38 -21.38 -12.89
C LYS A 284 32.06 -20.63 -12.96
N ARG A 285 31.47 -20.57 -14.16
CA ARG A 285 30.15 -19.97 -14.36
C ARG A 285 29.11 -21.06 -14.57
N GLY A 286 28.06 -21.03 -13.75
CA GLY A 286 26.91 -21.91 -13.82
C GLY A 286 25.68 -21.21 -14.39
N LEU A 287 24.76 -22.01 -14.93
CA LEU A 287 23.46 -21.57 -15.42
C LEU A 287 22.35 -22.28 -14.64
N GLY A 288 21.30 -21.53 -14.29
CA GLY A 288 20.06 -22.05 -13.72
C GLY A 288 18.88 -21.65 -14.58
N PHE A 289 17.88 -22.52 -14.70
CA PHE A 289 16.62 -22.23 -15.37
C PHE A 289 15.45 -22.64 -14.47
N GLY A 290 14.34 -21.93 -14.58
CA GLY A 290 13.11 -22.22 -13.85
C GLY A 290 11.89 -21.89 -14.68
N ILE A 291 10.85 -22.72 -14.57
CA ILE A 291 9.54 -22.47 -15.15
C ILE A 291 8.49 -22.61 -14.05
N GLY A 292 7.46 -21.78 -14.10
CA GLY A 292 6.35 -21.80 -13.14
C GLY A 292 5.03 -21.53 -13.84
N ALA A 293 3.95 -22.11 -13.31
CA ALA A 293 2.60 -21.88 -13.78
C ALA A 293 1.59 -21.99 -12.65
N SER A 294 0.60 -21.10 -12.64
CA SER A 294 -0.54 -21.13 -11.73
C SER A 294 -1.81 -21.31 -12.53
N TYR A 295 -2.82 -21.97 -11.94
CA TYR A 295 -4.10 -22.21 -12.57
C TYR A 295 -5.23 -21.87 -11.60
N LYS A 296 -6.19 -21.05 -12.05
CA LYS A 296 -7.37 -20.70 -11.27
C LYS A 296 -8.44 -21.78 -11.48
N LEU A 297 -8.79 -22.49 -10.41
CA LEU A 297 -9.83 -23.53 -10.46
C LEU A 297 -11.25 -22.95 -10.60
N THR A 298 -11.47 -21.73 -10.12
CA THR A 298 -12.77 -21.04 -10.18
C THR A 298 -12.56 -19.57 -10.54
N GLY A 299 -13.39 -19.06 -11.45
CA GLY A 299 -13.40 -17.66 -11.90
C GLY A 299 -14.20 -16.73 -11.00
#